data_AF-A0A7V1WZU5-F1
#
_entry.id   AF-A0A7V1WZU5-F1
#
_cell.length_a   1.000
_cell.length_b   1.000
_cell.length_c   1.000
_cell.angle_alpha   90.00
_cell.angle_beta   90.00
_cell.angle_gamma   90.00
#
_symmetry.space_group_name_H-M   'P 1'
#
loop_
_entity.id
_entity.type
_entity.pdbx_description
1 polymer ?
#
loop_
_entity_poly.entity_id
_entity_poly.type
_entity_poly.pdbx_seq_one_letter_code
_entity_poly.pdbx_strand_id
1 'polypeptide(L)'
;MTTPVSVQIQRATGQWSLIEVVPVCSEQEKQLVSTGIYQLYEGFPDMDDIEHFDDDSTYFLGELHFTGFEHFEWKYVGQQLNQTEVEHIVDLIQAYNSGPESAYTDGAPSIPINPQQKKDSSTVSSLTFLYVNESNTLAIRLEENEGHYVVYINGGFAALLELRDSWEVTSGVIFDPILLGEIIRFIEVRG
;
A
#
# COMPACT_ATOMS: atom_id res chain seq x y z
N MET A 1 7.09 -3.57 15.18
CA MET A 1 7.09 -4.06 13.79
C MET A 1 6.72 -2.90 12.90
N THR A 2 7.52 -2.63 11.87
CA THR A 2 7.18 -1.69 10.80
C THR A 2 6.19 -2.38 9.88
N THR A 3 5.06 -1.73 9.60
CA THR A 3 3.97 -2.33 8.82
C THR A 3 4.37 -2.38 7.35
N PRO A 4 4.17 -3.52 6.66
CA PRO A 4 4.26 -3.61 5.21
C PRO A 4 3.33 -2.60 4.53
N VAL A 5 3.70 -2.18 3.31
CA VAL A 5 2.91 -1.27 2.48
C VAL A 5 2.64 -1.94 1.14
N SER A 6 1.37 -2.06 0.78
CA SER A 6 0.98 -2.56 -0.54
C SER A 6 0.91 -1.40 -1.54
N VAL A 7 1.64 -1.51 -2.66
CA VAL A 7 1.63 -0.54 -3.76
C VAL A 7 1.19 -1.20 -5.07
N GLN A 8 0.37 -0.51 -5.86
CA GLN A 8 0.01 -0.97 -7.21
C GLN A 8 0.89 -0.27 -8.24
N ILE A 9 1.47 -1.05 -9.16
CA ILE A 9 2.23 -0.53 -10.29
C ILE A 9 1.71 -1.11 -11.61
N GLN A 10 1.86 -0.35 -12.68
CA GLN A 10 1.67 -0.88 -14.02
C GLN A 10 2.99 -1.51 -14.50
N ARG A 11 2.94 -2.81 -14.83
CA ARG A 11 4.07 -3.54 -15.40
C ARG A 11 4.35 -3.07 -16.84
N ALA A 12 5.55 -3.31 -17.35
CA ALA A 12 5.88 -3.05 -18.76
C ALA A 12 4.98 -3.77 -19.77
N THR A 13 4.32 -4.87 -19.35
CA THR A 13 3.32 -5.58 -20.14
C THR A 13 1.98 -4.83 -20.24
N GLY A 14 1.82 -3.73 -19.52
CA GLY A 14 0.58 -2.96 -19.37
C GLY A 14 -0.37 -3.49 -18.30
N GLN A 15 -0.06 -4.64 -17.68
CA GLN A 15 -0.86 -5.21 -16.60
C GLN A 15 -0.58 -4.53 -15.27
N TRP A 16 -1.61 -4.40 -14.44
CA TRP A 16 -1.46 -3.92 -13.06
C TRP A 16 -1.04 -5.07 -12.14
N SER A 17 0.03 -4.86 -11.39
CA SER A 17 0.52 -5.75 -10.34
C SER A 17 0.48 -5.07 -8.98
N LEU A 18 0.19 -5.86 -7.95
CA LEU A 18 0.30 -5.44 -6.57
C LEU A 18 1.63 -5.92 -5.98
N ILE A 19 2.36 -4.99 -5.38
CA ILE A 19 3.68 -5.21 -4.79
C ILE A 19 3.59 -4.92 -3.30
N GLU A 20 3.94 -5.91 -2.48
CA GLU A 20 4.14 -5.74 -1.05
C GLU A 20 5.54 -5.21 -0.79
N VAL A 21 5.62 -4.10 -0.07
CA VAL A 21 6.86 -3.43 0.30
C VAL A 21 7.07 -3.62 1.79
N VAL A 22 8.06 -4.44 2.15
CA VAL A 22 8.35 -4.81 3.53
C VAL A 22 9.62 -4.09 4.01
N PRO A 23 9.51 -3.12 4.94
CA PRO A 23 10.68 -2.44 5.50
C PRO A 23 11.50 -3.38 6.37
N VAL A 24 12.80 -3.46 6.10
CA VAL A 24 13.76 -4.20 6.92
C VAL A 24 14.18 -3.33 8.10
N CYS A 25 14.09 -3.89 9.30
CA CYS A 25 14.53 -3.23 10.53
C CYS A 25 15.69 -3.99 11.16
N SER A 26 16.60 -3.25 11.79
CA SER A 26 17.65 -3.82 12.65
C SER A 26 17.40 -3.47 14.11
N GLU A 27 17.70 -4.38 15.02
CA GLU A 27 17.68 -4.07 16.46
C GLU A 27 18.99 -3.39 16.86
N GLN A 28 18.91 -2.13 17.29
CA GLN A 28 20.02 -1.37 17.85
C GLN A 28 19.62 -0.88 19.24
N GLU A 29 20.41 -1.20 20.27
CA GLU A 29 20.16 -0.76 21.65
C GLU A 29 18.74 -1.07 22.18
N LYS A 30 18.17 -2.22 21.78
CA LYS A 30 16.78 -2.65 22.07
C LYS A 30 15.68 -1.81 21.41
N GLN A 31 16.04 -1.01 20.41
CA GLN A 31 15.11 -0.29 19.55
C GLN A 31 15.19 -0.84 18.13
N LEU A 32 14.04 -0.98 17.47
CA LEU A 32 14.01 -1.29 16.04
C LEU A 32 14.26 0.00 15.26
N VAL A 33 15.31 0.00 14.44
CA VAL A 33 15.71 1.11 13.59
C VAL A 33 15.57 0.68 12.13
N SER A 34 14.92 1.52 11.32
CA SER A 34 14.84 1.30 9.87
C SER A 34 16.23 1.27 9.26
N THR A 35 16.51 0.26 8.43
CA THR A 35 17.80 0.14 7.75
C THR A 35 17.85 0.94 6.44
N GLY A 36 16.71 1.50 6.00
CA GLY A 36 16.56 2.06 4.66
C GLY A 36 16.43 0.99 3.56
N ILE A 37 16.36 -0.29 3.93
CA ILE A 37 16.18 -1.40 2.98
C ILE A 37 14.71 -1.83 2.99
N TYR A 38 14.15 -2.04 1.80
CA TYR A 38 12.80 -2.53 1.59
C TYR A 38 12.85 -3.78 0.72
N GLN A 39 12.21 -4.85 1.16
CA GLN A 39 12.02 -6.07 0.37
C GLN A 39 10.72 -5.96 -0.41
N LEU A 40 10.75 -6.36 -1.69
CA LEU A 40 9.64 -6.25 -2.61
C LEU A 40 9.12 -7.64 -2.98
N TYR A 41 7.81 -7.85 -2.86
CA TYR A 41 7.16 -9.11 -3.22
C TYR A 41 5.99 -8.86 -4.17
N GLU A 42 5.87 -9.63 -5.25
CA GLU A 42 4.71 -9.61 -6.15
C GLU A 42 3.69 -10.65 -5.70
N GLY A 43 2.44 -10.23 -5.51
CA GLY A 43 1.44 -11.07 -4.86
C GLY A 43 1.61 -11.10 -3.34
N PHE A 44 0.58 -11.55 -2.63
CA PHE A 44 0.60 -11.61 -1.18
C PHE A 44 1.23 -12.93 -0.74
N PRO A 45 2.49 -12.96 -0.29
CA PRO A 45 2.93 -14.08 0.52
C PRO A 45 2.05 -14.15 1.78
N ASP A 46 1.63 -15.36 2.17
CA ASP A 46 0.97 -15.55 3.47
C ASP A 46 1.95 -15.07 4.56
N MET A 47 1.65 -13.94 5.20
CA MET A 47 2.59 -13.22 6.05
C MET A 47 2.89 -13.96 7.36
N ASP A 48 2.10 -15.00 7.66
CA ASP A 48 2.35 -15.92 8.77
C ASP A 48 3.54 -16.86 8.50
N ASP A 49 3.99 -16.99 7.24
CA ASP A 49 5.12 -17.84 6.83
C ASP A 49 6.39 -17.02 6.47
N ILE A 50 6.48 -15.72 6.84
CA ILE A 50 7.60 -14.86 6.44
C ILE A 50 8.97 -15.38 6.88
N GLU A 51 9.02 -16.12 7.98
CA GLU A 51 10.26 -16.70 8.50
C GLU A 51 10.93 -17.71 7.54
N HIS A 52 10.27 -18.09 6.44
CA HIS A 52 10.75 -19.07 5.46
C HIS A 52 10.88 -18.54 4.01
N PHE A 53 10.85 -17.22 3.76
CA PHE A 53 11.19 -16.70 2.44
C PHE A 53 12.69 -16.82 2.18
N ASP A 54 13.10 -17.96 1.62
CA ASP A 54 14.36 -18.03 0.88
C ASP A 54 14.31 -17.05 -0.30
N ASP A 55 15.47 -16.45 -0.63
CA ASP A 55 15.69 -15.52 -1.75
C ASP A 55 15.23 -16.08 -3.12
N ASP A 56 14.93 -17.38 -3.20
CA ASP A 56 14.48 -18.12 -4.39
C ASP A 56 12.94 -18.18 -4.52
N SER A 57 12.18 -17.50 -3.63
CA SER A 57 10.73 -17.47 -3.76
C SER A 57 10.29 -16.78 -5.05
N THR A 58 9.36 -17.38 -5.77
CA THR A 58 8.85 -16.85 -7.05
C THR A 58 8.23 -15.45 -6.91
N TYR A 59 7.81 -15.09 -5.69
CA TYR A 59 7.19 -13.82 -5.36
C TYR A 59 8.21 -12.72 -5.04
N PHE A 60 9.45 -13.06 -4.68
CA PHE A 60 10.46 -12.06 -4.35
C PHE A 60 10.98 -11.35 -5.61
N LEU A 61 10.81 -10.04 -5.65
CA LEU A 61 11.20 -9.22 -6.78
C LEU A 61 12.63 -8.69 -6.63
N GLY A 62 13.01 -8.34 -5.41
CA GLY A 62 14.31 -7.80 -5.06
C GLY A 62 14.24 -6.85 -3.86
N GLU A 63 15.33 -6.11 -3.65
CA GLU A 63 15.46 -5.14 -2.56
C GLU A 63 15.68 -3.72 -3.08
N LEU A 64 15.06 -2.75 -2.41
CA LEU A 64 15.33 -1.33 -2.57
C LEU A 64 16.15 -0.82 -1.39
N HIS A 65 17.34 -0.32 -1.69
CA HIS A 65 18.29 0.21 -0.73
C HIS A 65 18.30 1.72 -0.84
N PHE A 66 17.73 2.42 0.14
CA PHE A 66 17.84 3.86 0.24
C PHE A 66 19.10 4.24 1.01
N THR A 67 19.94 5.07 0.40
CA THR A 67 21.16 5.59 1.01
C THR A 67 21.04 7.10 1.23
N GLY A 68 21.66 7.59 2.32
CA GLY A 68 21.65 9.01 2.66
C GLY A 68 20.53 9.44 3.61
N PHE A 69 20.64 10.67 4.13
CA PHE A 69 19.74 11.20 5.16
C PHE A 69 18.33 11.56 4.64
N GLU A 70 18.17 11.70 3.32
CA GLU A 70 16.93 12.21 2.70
C GLU A 70 16.32 11.23 1.67
N HIS A 71 16.79 9.99 1.60
CA HIS A 71 16.24 8.94 0.71
C HIS A 71 16.24 9.27 -0.80
N PHE A 72 16.98 10.28 -1.26
CA PHE A 72 17.09 10.62 -2.69
C PHE A 72 18.03 9.71 -3.48
N GLU A 73 18.94 9.02 -2.80
CA GLU A 73 19.80 8.03 -3.42
C GLU A 73 19.22 6.65 -3.13
N TRP A 74 18.96 5.89 -4.18
CA TRP A 74 18.45 4.53 -4.04
C TRP A 74 19.14 3.59 -5.01
N LYS A 75 19.19 2.32 -4.64
CA LYS A 75 19.69 1.24 -5.47
C LYS A 75 18.75 0.06 -5.39
N TYR A 76 18.36 -0.44 -6.55
CA TYR A 76 17.62 -1.68 -6.65
C TYR A 76 18.56 -2.87 -6.82
N VAL A 77 18.33 -3.92 -6.04
CA VAL A 77 19.03 -5.21 -6.09
C VAL A 77 17.99 -6.28 -6.42
N GLY A 78 17.80 -6.53 -7.71
CA GLY A 78 16.86 -7.51 -8.23
C GLY A 78 16.90 -7.56 -9.75
N GLN A 79 16.15 -8.47 -10.36
CA GLN A 79 16.11 -8.65 -11.82
C GLN A 79 14.69 -8.68 -12.39
N GLN A 80 13.67 -8.75 -11.55
CA GLN A 80 12.28 -8.93 -11.98
C GLN A 80 11.56 -7.63 -12.35
N LEU A 81 12.07 -6.48 -11.91
CA LEU A 81 11.50 -5.16 -12.16
C LEU A 81 12.43 -4.38 -13.07
N ASN A 82 11.86 -3.65 -14.03
CA ASN A 82 12.61 -2.72 -14.86
C ASN A 82 12.79 -1.36 -14.15
N GLN A 83 13.64 -0.51 -14.70
CA GLN A 83 13.97 0.80 -14.13
C GLN A 83 12.73 1.66 -13.84
N THR A 84 11.79 1.75 -14.78
CA THR A 84 10.59 2.59 -14.65
C THR A 84 9.63 2.05 -13.58
N GLU A 85 9.49 0.72 -13.49
CA GLU A 85 8.71 0.07 -12.43
C GLU A 85 9.32 0.36 -11.05
N VAL A 86 10.64 0.26 -10.94
CA VAL A 86 11.37 0.55 -9.70
C VAL A 86 11.25 2.02 -9.29
N GLU A 87 11.41 2.95 -10.23
CA GLU A 87 11.23 4.39 -10.01
C GLU A 87 9.82 4.69 -9.46
N HIS A 88 8.80 4.07 -10.03
CA HIS A 88 7.43 4.25 -9.54
C HIS A 88 7.24 3.71 -8.11
N ILE A 89 7.82 2.56 -7.77
CA ILE A 89 7.80 2.05 -6.39
C ILE A 89 8.53 3.00 -5.44
N VAL A 90 9.69 3.53 -5.85
CA VAL A 90 10.46 4.49 -5.05
C VAL A 90 9.63 5.74 -4.76
N ASP A 91 8.98 6.32 -5.76
CA ASP A 91 8.12 7.50 -5.60
C ASP A 91 7.00 7.23 -4.58
N LEU A 92 6.39 6.04 -4.63
CA LEU A 92 5.34 5.64 -3.69
C LEU A 92 5.88 5.45 -2.25
N ILE A 93 7.06 4.85 -2.09
CA ILE A 93 7.72 4.68 -0.79
C ILE A 93 8.13 6.03 -0.20
N GLN A 94 8.71 6.93 -1.02
CA GLN A 94 9.10 8.26 -0.57
C GLN A 94 7.88 9.10 -0.20
N ALA A 95 6.81 9.06 -1.00
CA ALA A 95 5.55 9.72 -0.68
C ALA A 95 4.97 9.19 0.64
N TYR A 96 5.07 7.88 0.90
CA TYR A 96 4.66 7.28 2.15
C TYR A 96 5.52 7.75 3.35
N ASN A 97 6.84 7.74 3.21
CA ASN A 97 7.78 8.08 4.28
C ASN A 97 7.82 9.58 4.62
N SER A 98 7.60 10.43 3.62
CA SER A 98 7.60 11.88 3.80
C SER A 98 6.38 12.38 4.59
N GLY A 99 5.45 11.47 4.92
CA GLY A 99 4.22 11.81 5.58
C GLY A 99 3.40 12.78 4.75
N PRO A 100 2.47 13.52 5.35
CA PRO A 100 1.49 14.32 4.61
C PRO A 100 1.90 15.75 4.37
N GLU A 101 2.83 16.20 5.18
CA GLU A 101 3.20 17.59 5.32
C GLU A 101 4.29 17.95 4.31
N SER A 102 4.96 16.95 3.71
CA SER A 102 6.06 17.14 2.77
C SER A 102 5.62 17.26 1.30
N ALA A 103 4.33 17.10 1.00
CA ALA A 103 3.84 17.11 -0.37
C ALA A 103 3.24 18.46 -0.80
N TYR A 104 3.76 19.63 -0.40
CA TYR A 104 3.10 20.90 -0.79
C TYR A 104 4.02 22.10 -1.12
N THR A 105 4.50 22.13 -2.37
CA THR A 105 4.56 23.37 -3.18
C THR A 105 4.05 23.10 -4.60
N ASP A 106 2.75 22.81 -4.71
CA ASP A 106 1.77 23.29 -5.70
C ASP A 106 0.56 22.33 -5.67
N GLY A 107 -0.65 22.87 -5.45
CA GLY A 107 -1.84 22.19 -4.87
C GLY A 107 -2.21 20.82 -5.47
N ALA A 108 -2.54 19.78 -4.68
CA ALA A 108 -3.77 19.57 -3.88
C ALA A 108 -3.62 18.36 -2.90
N PRO A 109 -4.46 18.18 -1.85
CA PRO A 109 -4.12 17.71 -0.48
C PRO A 109 -4.10 16.17 -0.24
N SER A 110 -3.17 15.68 0.60
CA SER A 110 -3.09 14.30 1.12
C SER A 110 -2.48 14.24 2.53
N ILE A 111 -3.21 13.60 3.45
CA ILE A 111 -2.93 13.34 4.88
C ILE A 111 -2.48 11.86 5.05
N PRO A 112 -1.71 11.43 6.07
CA PRO A 112 -1.33 10.04 6.32
C PRO A 112 -2.18 9.49 7.45
N ILE A 113 -2.43 8.19 7.44
CA ILE A 113 -3.14 7.58 8.54
C ILE A 113 -2.13 6.82 9.38
N ASN A 114 -1.77 7.42 10.50
CA ASN A 114 -1.07 6.79 11.61
C ASN A 114 -2.00 5.74 12.25
N PRO A 115 -1.61 4.46 12.40
CA PRO A 115 -2.45 3.43 13.03
C PRO A 115 -2.52 3.53 14.57
N GLN A 116 -2.20 4.67 15.17
CA GLN A 116 -2.48 4.91 16.59
C GLN A 116 -3.85 5.59 16.78
N GLN A 117 -4.93 4.85 16.55
CA GLN A 117 -6.17 5.11 17.27
C GLN A 117 -6.30 4.11 18.43
N LYS A 118 -6.22 4.68 19.64
CA LYS A 118 -6.43 4.03 20.92
C LYS A 118 -7.68 3.14 20.90
N LYS A 119 -7.46 1.85 21.14
CA LYS A 119 -8.09 1.04 22.19
C LYS A 119 -9.44 1.60 22.69
N ASP A 120 -10.54 1.16 22.08
CA ASP A 120 -11.69 0.59 22.76
C ASP A 120 -12.64 -0.09 21.74
N SER A 121 -12.83 -1.40 21.95
CA SER A 121 -13.96 -2.23 21.51
C SER A 121 -14.22 -2.42 20.00
N SER A 122 -14.30 -3.70 19.61
CA SER A 122 -14.69 -4.25 18.29
C SER A 122 -13.64 -4.05 17.19
N THR A 123 -12.92 -5.13 16.86
CA THR A 123 -11.95 -5.27 15.76
C THR A 123 -12.61 -4.95 14.41
N VAL A 124 -12.55 -3.69 14.00
CA VAL A 124 -12.80 -3.26 12.62
C VAL A 124 -11.49 -3.53 11.87
N SER A 125 -11.47 -4.55 11.01
CA SER A 125 -10.33 -4.80 10.12
C SER A 125 -10.24 -3.66 9.11
N SER A 126 -9.19 -2.84 9.20
CA SER A 126 -8.94 -1.77 8.25
C SER A 126 -7.93 -2.21 7.19
N LEU A 127 -8.32 -2.16 5.92
CA LEU A 127 -7.47 -2.42 4.77
C LEU A 127 -7.09 -1.09 4.11
N THR A 128 -5.89 -0.95 3.55
CA THR A 128 -5.46 0.28 2.88
C THR A 128 -4.63 -0.04 1.65
N PHE A 129 -4.84 0.68 0.54
CA PHE A 129 -4.03 0.58 -0.68
C PHE A 129 -4.01 1.91 -1.44
N LEU A 130 -3.03 2.07 -2.34
CA LEU A 130 -2.95 3.23 -3.24
C LEU A 130 -3.47 2.83 -4.62
N TYR A 131 -4.33 3.67 -5.20
CA TYR A 131 -4.81 3.57 -6.58
C TYR A 131 -4.17 4.69 -7.40
N VAL A 132 -3.36 4.32 -8.39
CA VAL A 132 -2.71 5.28 -9.29
C VAL A 132 -3.34 5.16 -10.67
N ASN A 133 -3.73 6.29 -11.26
CA ASN A 133 -4.08 6.36 -12.68
C ASN A 133 -3.18 7.41 -13.39
N GLU A 134 -3.35 7.59 -14.69
CA GLU A 134 -2.50 8.45 -15.52
C GLU A 134 -2.37 9.90 -15.01
N SER A 135 -3.31 10.37 -14.19
CA SER A 135 -3.38 11.77 -13.75
C SER A 135 -3.34 11.97 -12.24
N ASN A 136 -3.64 10.94 -11.44
CA ASN A 136 -3.85 11.07 -10.00
C ASN A 136 -3.45 9.81 -9.23
N THR A 137 -2.98 10.02 -8.00
CA THR A 137 -2.83 8.98 -6.97
C THR A 137 -3.90 9.17 -5.89
N LEU A 138 -4.65 8.12 -5.59
CA LEU A 138 -5.72 8.10 -4.60
C LEU A 138 -5.35 7.12 -3.48
N ALA A 139 -5.38 7.57 -2.23
CA ALA A 139 -5.24 6.71 -1.07
C ALA A 139 -6.59 6.13 -0.68
N ILE A 140 -6.73 4.80 -0.74
CA ILE A 140 -7.96 4.09 -0.44
C ILE A 140 -7.83 3.40 0.90
N ARG A 141 -8.75 3.67 1.83
CA ARG A 141 -8.88 2.91 3.09
C ARG A 141 -10.27 2.28 3.13
N LEU A 142 -10.32 0.99 3.47
CA LEU A 142 -11.54 0.23 3.67
C LEU A 142 -11.62 -0.14 5.15
N GLU A 143 -12.76 0.11 5.78
CA GLU A 143 -13.03 -0.31 7.16
C GLU A 143 -14.17 -1.32 7.14
N GLU A 144 -13.89 -2.57 7.53
CA GLU A 144 -14.89 -3.63 7.59
C GLU A 144 -15.74 -3.51 8.86
N ASN A 145 -17.06 -3.44 8.69
CA ASN A 145 -18.02 -3.37 9.78
C ASN A 145 -19.24 -4.26 9.51
N GLU A 146 -19.27 -5.43 10.15
CA GLU A 146 -20.43 -6.35 10.18
C GLU A 146 -21.00 -6.68 8.78
N GLY A 147 -20.14 -7.05 7.82
CA GLY A 147 -20.55 -7.39 6.45
C GLY A 147 -20.67 -6.20 5.49
N HIS A 148 -20.18 -5.03 5.90
CA HIS A 148 -20.11 -3.82 5.09
C HIS A 148 -18.68 -3.28 5.07
N TYR A 149 -18.31 -2.57 4.00
CA TYR A 149 -17.06 -1.82 3.95
C TYR A 149 -17.33 -0.33 3.81
N VAL A 150 -16.76 0.45 4.73
CA VAL A 150 -16.69 1.91 4.59
C VAL A 150 -15.45 2.26 3.78
N VAL A 151 -15.66 2.90 2.63
CA VAL A 151 -14.59 3.32 1.72
C VAL A 151 -14.25 4.78 1.99
N TYR A 152 -12.97 5.03 2.22
CA TYR A 152 -12.39 6.36 2.28
C TYR A 152 -11.42 6.56 1.13
N ILE A 153 -11.53 7.70 0.44
CA ILE A 153 -10.62 8.12 -0.62
C ILE A 153 -9.93 9.41 -0.16
N ASN A 154 -8.60 9.42 -0.15
CA ASN A 154 -7.76 10.49 0.37
C ASN A 154 -8.15 10.92 1.79
N GLY A 155 -8.53 9.94 2.62
CA GLY A 155 -8.94 10.14 4.01
C GLY A 155 -10.37 10.65 4.22
N GLY A 156 -11.10 11.01 3.15
CA GLY A 156 -12.51 11.40 3.21
C GLY A 156 -13.44 10.23 2.94
N PHE A 157 -14.59 10.19 3.62
CA PHE A 157 -15.65 9.21 3.31
C PHE A 157 -16.06 9.35 1.84
N ALA A 158 -16.01 8.24 1.10
CA ALA A 158 -16.39 8.18 -0.30
C ALA A 158 -17.67 7.38 -0.50
N ALA A 159 -17.73 6.18 0.09
CA ALA A 159 -18.86 5.28 -0.10
C ALA A 159 -19.01 4.25 1.03
N LEU A 160 -20.19 3.66 1.12
CA LEU A 160 -20.48 2.45 1.87
C LEU A 160 -20.80 1.33 0.89
N LEU A 161 -20.12 0.20 1.03
CA LEU A 161 -20.34 -1.03 0.26
C LEU A 161 -21.02 -2.07 1.15
N GLU A 162 -22.09 -2.69 0.64
CA GLU A 162 -22.78 -3.79 1.32
C GLU A 162 -22.81 -5.03 0.43
N LEU A 163 -22.61 -6.21 1.03
CA LEU A 163 -22.78 -7.47 0.33
C LEU A 163 -24.25 -7.88 0.39
N ARG A 164 -24.92 -7.88 -0.78
CA ARG A 164 -26.25 -8.46 -0.97
C ARG A 164 -26.14 -9.70 -1.83
N ASP A 165 -26.44 -9.57 -3.12
CA ASP A 165 -26.14 -10.59 -4.13
C ASP A 165 -24.73 -10.39 -4.74
N SER A 166 -24.28 -9.14 -4.77
CA SER A 166 -22.93 -8.69 -5.09
C SER A 166 -22.57 -7.48 -4.22
N TRP A 167 -21.29 -7.12 -4.14
CA TRP A 167 -20.86 -5.89 -3.49
C TRP A 167 -21.45 -4.67 -4.22
N GLU A 168 -22.28 -3.90 -3.52
CA GLU A 168 -22.97 -2.74 -4.09
C GLU A 168 -22.75 -1.50 -3.23
N VAL A 169 -22.63 -0.33 -3.88
CA VAL A 169 -22.57 0.96 -3.19
C VAL A 169 -23.97 1.33 -2.70
N THR A 170 -24.18 1.38 -1.39
CA THR A 170 -25.49 1.73 -0.79
C THR A 170 -25.55 3.15 -0.26
N SER A 171 -24.39 3.78 -0.04
CA SER A 171 -24.27 5.19 0.33
C SER A 171 -23.00 5.81 -0.26
N GLY A 172 -23.03 7.12 -0.49
CA GLY A 172 -21.92 7.85 -1.14
C GLY A 172 -21.84 7.60 -2.65
N VAL A 173 -20.69 7.93 -3.25
CA VAL A 173 -20.47 7.76 -4.69
C VAL A 173 -18.98 7.59 -5.00
N ILE A 174 -18.67 6.61 -5.86
CA ILE A 174 -17.35 6.44 -6.47
C ILE A 174 -17.55 6.64 -7.96
N PHE A 175 -17.08 7.77 -8.49
CA PHE A 175 -17.34 8.16 -9.88
C PHE A 175 -16.53 7.36 -10.90
N ASP A 176 -15.39 6.82 -10.49
CA ASP A 176 -14.53 6.03 -11.34
C ASP A 176 -14.93 4.55 -11.26
N PRO A 177 -15.52 3.98 -12.33
CA PRO A 177 -15.97 2.59 -12.34
C PRO A 177 -14.79 1.60 -12.32
N ILE A 178 -13.60 2.00 -12.77
CA ILE A 178 -12.39 1.18 -12.70
C ILE A 178 -11.94 1.08 -11.25
N LEU A 179 -11.86 2.22 -10.55
CA LEU A 179 -11.56 2.25 -9.12
C LEU A 179 -12.57 1.43 -8.30
N LEU A 180 -13.86 1.57 -8.58
CA LEU A 180 -14.89 0.78 -7.89
C LEU A 180 -14.67 -0.73 -8.11
N GLY A 181 -14.38 -1.15 -9.35
CA GLY A 181 -14.05 -2.54 -9.66
C GLY A 181 -12.81 -3.03 -8.92
N GLU A 182 -11.77 -2.20 -8.82
CA GLU A 182 -10.56 -2.51 -8.05
C GLU A 182 -10.83 -2.64 -6.55
N ILE A 183 -11.65 -1.76 -5.98
CA ILE A 183 -12.07 -1.85 -4.57
C ILE A 183 -12.82 -3.16 -4.30
N ILE A 184 -13.78 -3.52 -5.16
CA ILE A 184 -14.56 -4.76 -5.01
C ILE A 184 -13.65 -5.97 -5.14
N ARG A 185 -12.77 -5.99 -6.14
CA ARG A 185 -11.76 -7.06 -6.31
C ARG A 185 -10.88 -7.19 -5.07
N PHE A 186 -10.46 -6.07 -4.49
CA PHE A 186 -9.63 -6.05 -3.29
C PHE A 186 -10.36 -6.63 -2.07
N ILE A 187 -11.66 -6.33 -1.94
CA ILE A 187 -12.52 -6.90 -0.89
C ILE A 187 -12.68 -8.42 -1.08
N GLU A 188 -13.01 -8.89 -2.28
CA GLU A 188 -13.24 -10.32 -2.56
C GLU A 188 -12.01 -11.20 -2.35
N VAL A 189 -10.81 -10.62 -2.46
CA VAL A 189 -9.54 -11.33 -2.21
C VAL A 189 -9.21 -11.40 -0.71
N ARG A 190 -9.72 -10.47 0.11
CA ARG A 190 -9.32 -10.29 1.52
C ARG A 190 -10.41 -10.53 2.57
N GLY A 191 -11.69 -10.57 2.19
CA GLY A 191 -12.83 -10.89 3.07
C GLY A 191 -13.29 -12.33 2.90
#